data_AF-A0A7V4T7P6-F1
#
_entry.id   AF-A0A7V4T7P6-F1
#
_cell.length_a   1.000
_cell.length_b   1.000
_cell.length_c   1.000
_cell.angle_alpha   90.00
_cell.angle_beta   90.00
_cell.angle_gamma   90.00
#
_symmetry.space_group_name_H-M   'P 1'
#
loop_
_entity.id
_entity.type
_entity.pdbx_description
1 polymer ?
#
loop_
_entity_poly.entity_id
_entity_poly.type
_entity_poly.pdbx_seq_one_letter_code
_entity_poly.pdbx_strand_id
1 'polypeptide(L)'
;MKRLQKCWGCNMMYDHFDNAVKGITDKLNQDPHGINARKKYVLELSRLGKKLYSKDENIAWCGVTAPFDLLGSMGVTSCFVEFVGAMLSSTQTAGYFFEEAEDSGFATDSCAYHRAVMGAVLKNAMPEPDFIIGTSSPCTAGLAIVENFAHQYKKDFFLLNVPQNYTQNAIKYLSAQLEEMVRFVSDHTKRPLSKQKLGIALENFNASSQLLKEIYDLAKTNPSPVDNNILKDFGTVITLLMGTQKGIDICQAFKDELNHRIKTRREHASKKNKADVDTEQDSISISYQ
;
A
#
# COMPACT_ATOMS: atom_id res chain seq x y z
N MET A 1 -16.44 -13.35 -19.43
CA MET A 1 -17.27 -12.17 -19.72
C MET A 1 -16.53 -10.95 -19.20
N LYS A 2 -16.34 -9.90 -20.01
CA LYS A 2 -15.67 -8.66 -19.56
C LYS A 2 -16.56 -7.94 -18.54
N ARG A 3 -16.00 -7.49 -17.41
CA ARG A 3 -16.74 -6.82 -16.33
C ARG A 3 -17.36 -5.52 -16.83
N LEU A 4 -18.66 -5.32 -16.60
CA LEU A 4 -19.27 -3.99 -16.63
C LEU A 4 -18.90 -3.30 -15.32
N GLN A 5 -17.80 -2.56 -15.29
CA GLN A 5 -17.47 -1.72 -14.12
C GLN A 5 -18.61 -0.71 -13.93
N LYS A 6 -19.44 -0.91 -12.91
CA LYS A 6 -20.46 0.06 -12.46
C LYS A 6 -19.87 1.19 -11.60
N CYS A 7 -18.55 1.22 -11.47
CA CYS A 7 -17.82 2.16 -10.65
C CYS A 7 -17.81 3.56 -11.29
N TRP A 8 -18.22 4.55 -10.50
CA TRP A 8 -18.16 5.96 -10.83
C TRP A 8 -16.68 6.40 -10.99
N GLY A 9 -16.37 7.02 -12.12
CA GLY A 9 -15.01 7.53 -12.38
C GLY A 9 -13.95 6.47 -12.69
N CYS A 10 -14.27 5.18 -12.79
CA CYS A 10 -13.25 4.14 -13.03
C CYS A 10 -12.48 4.33 -14.34
N ASN A 11 -13.12 4.74 -15.44
CA ASN A 11 -12.41 5.07 -16.69
C ASN A 11 -11.48 6.30 -16.50
N MET A 12 -11.94 7.33 -15.78
CA MET A 12 -11.14 8.51 -15.49
C MET A 12 -9.90 8.15 -14.66
N MET A 13 -10.06 7.29 -13.65
CA MET A 13 -8.95 6.80 -12.84
C MET A 13 -7.98 5.92 -13.63
N TYR A 14 -8.49 5.06 -14.51
CA TYR A 14 -7.65 4.31 -15.46
C TYR A 14 -6.81 5.26 -16.32
N ASP A 15 -7.43 6.28 -16.94
CA ASP A 15 -6.73 7.25 -17.78
C ASP A 15 -5.72 8.07 -16.98
N HIS A 16 -6.05 8.45 -15.74
CA HIS A 16 -5.13 9.12 -14.83
C HIS A 16 -3.85 8.29 -14.62
N PHE A 17 -4.00 7.01 -14.26
CA PHE A 17 -2.85 6.13 -14.04
C PHE A 17 -2.11 5.81 -15.35
N ASP A 18 -2.81 5.63 -16.47
CA ASP A 18 -2.19 5.39 -17.77
C ASP A 18 -1.33 6.59 -18.22
N ASN A 19 -1.84 7.80 -18.04
CA ASN A 19 -1.09 9.04 -18.31
C ASN A 19 0.11 9.18 -17.38
N ALA A 20 -0.03 8.86 -16.09
CA ALA A 20 1.09 8.86 -15.14
C ALA A 20 2.18 7.86 -15.55
N VAL A 21 1.80 6.64 -15.94
CA VAL A 21 2.74 5.60 -16.40
C VAL A 21 3.47 6.06 -17.66
N LYS A 22 2.75 6.59 -18.67
CA LYS A 22 3.36 7.13 -19.90
C LYS A 22 4.33 8.26 -19.59
N GLY A 23 3.89 9.28 -18.85
CA GLY A 23 4.71 10.45 -18.56
C GLY A 23 5.97 10.15 -17.74
N ILE A 24 5.93 9.18 -16.83
CA ILE A 24 7.12 8.76 -16.09
C ILE A 24 8.03 7.88 -16.97
N THR A 25 7.46 7.01 -17.81
CA THR A 25 8.22 6.15 -18.74
C THR A 25 8.94 6.97 -19.81
N ASP A 26 8.30 8.00 -20.35
CA ASP A 26 8.92 8.88 -21.34
C ASP A 26 10.13 9.62 -20.75
N LYS A 27 10.00 10.08 -19.49
CA LYS A 27 11.11 10.68 -18.74
C LYS A 27 12.23 9.68 -18.46
N LEU A 28 11.92 8.40 -18.18
CA LEU A 28 12.92 7.32 -18.06
C LEU A 28 13.71 7.13 -19.34
N ASN A 29 13.02 7.15 -20.49
CA ASN A 29 13.66 6.92 -21.78
C ASN A 29 14.56 8.10 -22.20
N GLN A 30 14.20 9.33 -21.81
CA GLN A 30 15.00 10.53 -22.08
C GLN A 30 16.24 10.64 -21.19
N ASP A 31 16.12 10.28 -19.91
CA ASP A 31 17.23 10.30 -18.95
C ASP A 31 17.17 9.07 -18.02
N PRO A 32 17.80 7.95 -18.45
CA PRO A 32 17.83 6.72 -17.66
C PRO A 32 18.52 6.86 -16.29
N HIS A 33 19.39 7.86 -16.13
CA HIS A 33 20.20 8.04 -14.92
C HIS A 33 19.62 9.11 -13.97
N GLY A 34 18.75 10.01 -14.44
CA GLY A 34 18.13 11.06 -13.64
C GLY A 34 16.94 10.66 -12.78
N ILE A 35 16.66 9.35 -12.68
CA ILE A 35 15.54 8.84 -11.88
C ILE A 35 15.98 8.37 -10.48
N ASN A 36 15.44 9.07 -9.49
CA ASN A 36 15.58 8.74 -8.08
C ASN A 36 14.65 7.59 -7.65
N ALA A 37 14.85 7.07 -6.44
CA ALA A 37 14.10 5.93 -5.94
C ALA A 37 12.58 6.18 -5.92
N ARG A 38 12.18 7.40 -5.56
CA ARG A 38 10.78 7.82 -5.51
C ARG A 38 10.07 7.72 -6.87
N LYS A 39 10.72 8.14 -7.97
CA LYS A 39 10.10 8.05 -9.30
C LYS A 39 9.90 6.60 -9.75
N LYS A 40 10.85 5.70 -9.46
CA LYS A 40 10.68 4.26 -9.72
C LYS A 40 9.50 3.69 -8.94
N TYR A 41 9.40 4.05 -7.66
CA TYR A 41 8.30 3.64 -6.80
C TYR A 41 6.94 4.13 -7.30
N VAL A 42 6.81 5.42 -7.61
CA VAL A 42 5.57 6.01 -8.13
C VAL A 42 5.18 5.39 -9.47
N LEU A 43 6.13 5.04 -10.34
CA LEU A 43 5.84 4.34 -11.59
C LEU A 43 5.17 2.99 -11.35
N GLU A 44 5.71 2.15 -10.47
CA GLU A 44 5.13 0.83 -10.21
C GLU A 44 3.79 0.92 -9.47
N LEU A 45 3.62 1.88 -8.55
CA LEU A 45 2.30 2.16 -7.98
C LEU A 45 1.30 2.66 -9.02
N SER A 46 1.73 3.48 -9.98
CA SER A 46 0.86 3.93 -11.08
C SER A 46 0.46 2.76 -11.98
N ARG A 47 1.37 1.80 -12.22
CA ARG A 47 1.05 0.57 -12.96
C ARG A 47 0.07 -0.31 -12.19
N LEU A 48 0.23 -0.44 -10.87
CA LEU A 48 -0.72 -1.16 -10.03
C LEU A 48 -2.09 -0.47 -10.08
N GLY A 49 -2.15 0.85 -9.91
CA GLY A 49 -3.37 1.63 -10.07
C GLY A 49 -4.04 1.40 -11.42
N LYS A 50 -3.29 1.51 -12.52
CA LYS A 50 -3.80 1.21 -13.86
C LYS A 50 -4.43 -0.19 -13.96
N LYS A 51 -3.79 -1.21 -13.37
CA LYS A 51 -4.32 -2.59 -13.35
C LYS A 51 -5.58 -2.72 -12.50
N LEU A 52 -5.62 -2.11 -11.31
CA LEU A 52 -6.79 -2.14 -10.43
C LEU A 52 -8.04 -1.52 -11.08
N TYR A 53 -7.85 -0.55 -11.98
CA TYR A 53 -8.94 0.07 -12.72
C TYR A 53 -9.17 -0.54 -14.11
N SER A 54 -8.43 -1.59 -14.49
CA SER A 54 -8.60 -2.32 -15.75
C SER A 54 -9.77 -3.31 -15.68
N LYS A 55 -10.35 -3.63 -16.85
CA LYS A 55 -11.44 -4.63 -16.99
C LYS A 55 -10.94 -6.03 -17.32
N ASP A 56 -9.65 -6.17 -17.63
CA ASP A 56 -9.04 -7.43 -18.08
C ASP A 56 -8.23 -8.13 -16.95
N GLU A 57 -8.20 -7.55 -15.76
CA GLU A 57 -7.48 -8.07 -14.59
C GLU A 57 -8.43 -8.84 -13.65
N ASN A 58 -7.90 -9.85 -12.95
CA ASN A 58 -8.58 -10.45 -11.79
C ASN A 58 -8.23 -9.62 -10.57
N ILE A 59 -9.21 -8.93 -9.99
CA ILE A 59 -9.00 -7.95 -8.93
C ILE A 59 -9.44 -8.50 -7.58
N ALA A 60 -8.59 -8.35 -6.56
CA ALA A 60 -8.95 -8.62 -5.17
C ALA A 60 -8.67 -7.40 -4.28
N TRP A 61 -9.68 -6.98 -3.52
CA TRP A 61 -9.48 -6.08 -2.39
C TRP A 61 -9.21 -6.91 -1.14
N CYS A 62 -8.21 -6.50 -0.38
CA CYS A 62 -7.67 -7.32 0.70
C CYS A 62 -7.55 -6.55 2.03
N GLY A 63 -7.38 -7.27 3.13
CA GLY A 63 -6.78 -6.72 4.35
C GLY A 63 -5.28 -6.50 4.18
N VAL A 64 -4.70 -5.56 4.94
CA VAL A 64 -3.29 -5.14 4.81
C VAL A 64 -2.25 -6.26 4.99
N THR A 65 -2.57 -7.34 5.69
CA THR A 65 -1.63 -8.48 5.89
C THR A 65 -1.89 -9.65 4.95
N ALA A 66 -2.66 -9.46 3.87
CA ALA A 66 -2.86 -10.52 2.89
C ALA A 66 -1.55 -10.88 2.19
N PRO A 67 -1.35 -12.14 1.79
CA PRO A 67 -0.11 -12.58 1.13
C PRO A 67 -0.09 -12.14 -0.35
N PHE A 68 0.24 -10.88 -0.61
CA PHE A 68 0.20 -10.29 -1.96
C PHE A 68 1.11 -11.01 -2.97
N ASP A 69 2.24 -11.58 -2.53
CA ASP A 69 3.17 -12.31 -3.39
C ASP A 69 2.55 -13.62 -3.89
N LEU A 70 1.79 -14.30 -3.02
CA LEU A 70 1.02 -15.49 -3.39
C LEU A 70 -0.07 -15.12 -4.39
N LEU A 71 -0.85 -14.07 -4.13
CA LEU A 71 -1.90 -13.58 -5.03
C LEU A 71 -1.33 -13.17 -6.39
N GLY A 72 -0.23 -12.42 -6.40
CA GLY A 72 0.49 -12.01 -7.59
C GLY A 72 1.00 -13.21 -8.40
N SER A 73 1.52 -14.24 -7.74
CA SER A 73 1.98 -15.48 -8.40
C SER A 73 0.85 -16.25 -9.10
N MET A 74 -0.39 -16.07 -8.63
CA MET A 74 -1.61 -16.64 -9.21
C MET A 74 -2.25 -15.72 -10.27
N GLY A 75 -1.65 -14.56 -10.54
CA GLY A 75 -2.14 -13.59 -11.52
C GLY A 75 -3.35 -12.80 -11.04
N VAL A 76 -3.40 -12.51 -9.73
CA VAL A 76 -4.38 -11.62 -9.11
C VAL A 76 -3.74 -10.26 -8.91
N THR A 77 -4.37 -9.21 -9.44
CA THR A 77 -4.05 -7.82 -9.11
C THR A 77 -4.75 -7.50 -7.79
N SER A 78 -3.98 -7.34 -6.72
CA SER A 78 -4.52 -7.16 -5.37
C SER A 78 -4.01 -5.89 -4.71
N CYS A 79 -4.83 -5.35 -3.81
CA CYS A 79 -4.47 -4.18 -3.01
C CYS A 79 -5.25 -4.19 -1.70
N PHE A 80 -4.63 -3.69 -0.63
CA PHE A 80 -5.33 -3.55 0.64
C PHE A 80 -6.16 -2.27 0.71
N VAL A 81 -7.32 -2.35 1.35
CA VAL A 81 -8.29 -1.26 1.36
C VAL A 81 -7.76 -0.02 2.10
N GLU A 82 -6.94 -0.19 3.12
CA GLU A 82 -6.36 0.89 3.91
C GLU A 82 -5.44 1.80 3.07
N PHE A 83 -4.86 1.29 1.97
CA PHE A 83 -4.10 2.11 1.03
C PHE A 83 -5.00 3.16 0.38
N VAL A 84 -6.22 2.78 0.01
CA VAL A 84 -7.20 3.70 -0.57
C VAL A 84 -7.62 4.75 0.46
N GLY A 85 -7.89 4.34 1.70
CA GLY A 85 -8.17 5.28 2.79
C GLY A 85 -7.04 6.30 3.02
N ALA A 86 -5.79 5.85 2.98
CA ALA A 86 -4.62 6.72 3.07
C ALA A 86 -4.52 7.68 1.87
N MET A 87 -4.77 7.20 0.64
CA MET A 87 -4.75 8.03 -0.57
C MET A 87 -5.84 9.11 -0.55
N LEU A 88 -7.07 8.76 -0.19
CA LEU A 88 -8.19 9.70 -0.03
C LEU A 88 -7.87 10.78 1.02
N SER A 89 -7.21 10.38 2.11
CA SER A 89 -6.76 11.32 3.15
C SER A 89 -5.67 12.26 2.64
N SER A 90 -4.68 11.72 1.91
CA SER A 90 -3.55 12.50 1.37
C SER A 90 -3.96 13.53 0.31
N THR A 91 -5.07 13.26 -0.39
CA THR A 91 -5.62 14.13 -1.44
C THR A 91 -6.67 15.10 -0.92
N GLN A 92 -6.91 15.13 0.40
CA GLN A 92 -7.93 15.97 1.05
C GLN A 92 -9.36 15.71 0.52
N THR A 93 -9.61 14.50 0.01
CA THR A 93 -10.93 14.08 -0.49
C THR A 93 -11.70 13.23 0.51
N ALA A 94 -11.06 12.80 1.60
CA ALA A 94 -11.66 11.90 2.59
C ALA A 94 -12.94 12.44 3.25
N GLY A 95 -13.06 13.77 3.43
CA GLY A 95 -14.25 14.38 4.05
C GLY A 95 -15.56 14.03 3.33
N TYR A 96 -15.56 14.07 1.99
CA TYR A 96 -16.72 13.69 1.17
C TYR A 96 -17.14 12.22 1.37
N PHE A 97 -16.18 11.34 1.65
CA PHE A 97 -16.46 9.93 1.90
C PHE A 97 -16.78 9.63 3.37
N PHE A 98 -16.31 10.45 4.31
CA PHE A 98 -16.71 10.34 5.71
C PHE A 98 -18.21 10.57 5.87
N GLU A 99 -18.73 11.64 5.28
CA GLU A 99 -20.16 11.99 5.33
C GLU A 99 -21.03 10.83 4.84
N GLU A 100 -20.69 10.22 3.70
CA GLU A 100 -21.44 9.06 3.17
C GLU A 100 -21.44 7.85 4.12
N ALA A 101 -20.29 7.55 4.72
CA ALA A 101 -20.17 6.44 5.65
C ALA A 101 -20.98 6.70 6.93
N GLU A 102 -20.91 7.91 7.46
CA GLU A 102 -21.59 8.34 8.69
C GLU A 102 -23.11 8.35 8.50
N ASP A 103 -23.60 8.89 7.39
CA ASP A 103 -25.03 8.87 7.01
C ASP A 103 -25.55 7.44 6.83
N SER A 104 -24.66 6.49 6.47
CA SER A 104 -24.96 5.07 6.35
C SER A 104 -24.85 4.29 7.67
N GLY A 105 -24.58 4.98 8.78
CA GLY A 105 -24.59 4.41 10.13
C GLY A 105 -23.22 3.99 10.68
N PHE A 106 -22.11 4.31 10.00
CA PHE A 106 -20.78 4.08 10.57
C PHE A 106 -20.46 5.12 11.64
N ALA A 107 -20.00 4.66 12.81
CA ALA A 107 -19.72 5.54 13.94
C ALA A 107 -18.52 6.47 13.67
N THR A 108 -18.62 7.74 14.07
CA THR A 108 -17.62 8.80 13.84
C THR A 108 -16.30 8.56 14.59
N ASP A 109 -16.29 7.68 15.59
CA ASP A 109 -15.10 7.25 16.34
C ASP A 109 -14.38 6.07 15.66
N SER A 110 -14.94 5.51 14.58
CA SER A 110 -14.28 4.49 13.78
C SER A 110 -13.01 5.01 13.11
N CYS A 111 -12.08 4.10 12.81
CA CYS A 111 -10.85 4.41 12.07
C CYS A 111 -11.13 5.23 10.80
N ALA A 112 -10.44 6.36 10.63
CA ALA A 112 -10.66 7.26 9.51
C ALA A 112 -10.39 6.58 8.15
N TYR A 113 -9.34 5.75 8.02
CA TYR A 113 -9.10 5.02 6.77
C TYR A 113 -10.27 4.12 6.40
N HIS A 114 -10.83 3.41 7.38
CA HIS A 114 -11.96 2.51 7.20
C HIS A 114 -13.24 3.26 6.83
N ARG A 115 -13.53 4.41 7.47
CA ARG A 115 -14.65 5.27 7.10
C ARG A 115 -14.51 5.83 5.68
N ALA A 116 -13.33 6.35 5.31
CA ALA A 116 -13.08 6.85 3.96
C ALA A 116 -13.29 5.76 2.89
N VAL A 117 -12.77 4.56 3.14
CA VAL A 117 -12.98 3.41 2.24
C VAL A 117 -14.45 3.07 2.12
N MET A 118 -15.19 2.94 3.23
CA MET A 118 -16.60 2.58 3.16
C MET A 118 -17.44 3.62 2.43
N GLY A 119 -17.20 4.91 2.66
CA GLY A 119 -17.84 5.95 1.86
C GLY A 119 -17.52 5.83 0.38
N ALA A 120 -16.27 5.54 0.02
CA ALA A 120 -15.88 5.33 -1.38
C ALA A 120 -16.57 4.10 -2.00
N VAL A 121 -16.76 3.03 -1.25
CA VAL A 121 -17.53 1.84 -1.67
C VAL A 121 -19.00 2.19 -1.90
N LEU A 122 -19.63 2.86 -0.94
CA LEU A 122 -21.04 3.23 -0.99
C LEU A 122 -21.35 4.20 -2.15
N LYS A 123 -20.43 5.13 -2.42
CA LYS A 123 -20.48 6.00 -3.62
C LYS A 123 -20.10 5.29 -4.93
N ASN A 124 -19.78 4.00 -4.91
CA ASN A 124 -19.26 3.24 -6.06
C ASN A 124 -18.00 3.85 -6.69
N ALA A 125 -17.12 4.51 -5.92
CA ALA A 125 -15.89 5.14 -6.39
C ALA A 125 -14.69 4.18 -6.48
N MET A 126 -14.85 2.95 -5.99
CA MET A 126 -13.84 1.89 -6.09
C MET A 126 -14.22 0.87 -7.18
N PRO A 127 -13.24 0.30 -7.90
CA PRO A 127 -13.49 -0.74 -8.87
C PRO A 127 -14.04 -1.98 -8.16
N GLU A 128 -15.11 -2.52 -8.72
CA GLU A 128 -15.71 -3.77 -8.25
C GLU A 128 -14.66 -4.90 -8.33
N PRO A 129 -14.42 -5.67 -7.24
CA PRO A 129 -13.48 -6.79 -7.21
C PRO A 129 -14.11 -8.10 -7.69
N ASP A 130 -13.31 -9.08 -8.07
CA ASP A 130 -13.76 -10.45 -8.40
C ASP A 130 -14.06 -11.25 -7.14
N PHE A 131 -13.27 -11.04 -6.10
CA PHE A 131 -13.44 -11.60 -4.77
C PHE A 131 -12.70 -10.75 -3.76
N ILE A 132 -12.94 -10.97 -2.47
CA ILE A 132 -12.33 -10.20 -1.39
C ILE A 132 -11.67 -11.15 -0.39
N ILE A 133 -10.52 -10.73 0.15
CA ILE A 133 -9.76 -11.50 1.12
C ILE A 133 -9.57 -10.67 2.38
N GLY A 134 -10.27 -11.05 3.46
CA GLY A 134 -10.06 -10.45 4.77
C GLY A 134 -8.94 -11.12 5.55
N THR A 135 -8.31 -10.35 6.43
CA THR A 135 -7.34 -10.85 7.41
C THR A 135 -7.79 -10.44 8.81
N SER A 136 -7.67 -11.34 9.80
CA SER A 136 -7.97 -10.99 11.20
C SER A 136 -6.88 -10.15 11.90
N SER A 137 -5.83 -9.79 11.16
CA SER A 137 -4.70 -8.95 11.57
C SER A 137 -4.55 -7.76 10.62
N PRO A 138 -4.15 -6.57 11.09
CA PRO A 138 -3.74 -6.25 12.46
C PRO A 138 -4.91 -5.90 13.39
N CYS A 139 -6.11 -5.67 12.87
CA CYS A 139 -7.25 -5.24 13.67
C CYS A 139 -8.58 -5.82 13.17
N THR A 140 -9.54 -5.94 14.07
CA THR A 140 -10.91 -6.39 13.76
C THR A 140 -11.70 -5.37 12.95
N ALA A 141 -11.39 -4.07 13.10
CA ALA A 141 -12.03 -3.02 12.30
C ALA A 141 -11.71 -3.17 10.80
N GLY A 142 -10.47 -3.56 10.46
CA GLY A 142 -10.07 -3.82 9.08
C GLY A 142 -10.87 -4.98 8.50
N LEU A 143 -10.96 -6.09 9.25
CA LEU A 143 -11.79 -7.25 8.89
C LEU A 143 -13.26 -6.85 8.64
N ALA A 144 -13.86 -6.10 9.57
CA ALA A 144 -15.24 -5.67 9.44
C ALA A 144 -15.46 -4.83 8.16
N ILE A 145 -14.50 -4.00 7.76
CA ILE A 145 -14.60 -3.22 6.51
C ILE A 145 -14.55 -4.12 5.29
N VAL A 146 -13.63 -5.08 5.19
CA VAL A 146 -13.58 -5.98 4.03
C VAL A 146 -14.78 -6.93 3.96
N GLU A 147 -15.35 -7.34 5.09
CA GLU A 147 -16.64 -8.07 5.12
C GLU A 147 -17.78 -7.20 4.58
N ASN A 148 -17.87 -5.94 5.02
CA ASN A 148 -18.85 -4.98 4.48
C ASN A 148 -18.63 -4.74 2.99
N PHE A 149 -17.38 -4.62 2.54
CA PHE A 149 -17.00 -4.49 1.14
C PHE A 149 -17.57 -5.66 0.32
N ALA A 150 -17.43 -6.89 0.81
CA ALA A 150 -17.95 -8.08 0.15
C ALA A 150 -19.48 -8.11 0.09
N HIS A 151 -20.13 -7.70 1.17
CA HIS A 151 -21.58 -7.57 1.20
C HIS A 151 -22.09 -6.52 0.20
N GLN A 152 -21.48 -5.33 0.15
CA GLN A 152 -21.90 -4.24 -0.75
C GLN A 152 -21.79 -4.62 -2.23
N TYR A 153 -20.66 -5.22 -2.63
CA TYR A 153 -20.47 -5.66 -4.02
C TYR A 153 -21.07 -7.04 -4.33
N LYS A 154 -21.62 -7.73 -3.32
CA LYS A 154 -22.15 -9.10 -3.41
C LYS A 154 -21.12 -10.05 -4.03
N LYS A 155 -19.92 -10.08 -3.45
CA LYS A 155 -18.78 -10.88 -3.90
C LYS A 155 -18.40 -11.93 -2.87
N ASP A 156 -17.77 -12.99 -3.37
CA ASP A 156 -17.23 -14.04 -2.54
C ASP A 156 -16.13 -13.48 -1.63
N PHE A 157 -16.12 -13.96 -0.39
CA PHE A 157 -15.25 -13.51 0.67
C PHE A 157 -14.49 -14.69 1.27
N PHE A 158 -13.18 -14.52 1.43
CA PHE A 158 -12.33 -15.46 2.16
C PHE A 158 -11.70 -14.77 3.37
N LEU A 159 -11.80 -15.39 4.55
CA LEU A 159 -11.13 -14.93 5.76
C LEU A 159 -9.85 -15.74 5.99
N LEU A 160 -8.70 -15.07 5.95
CA LEU A 160 -7.46 -15.59 6.48
C LEU A 160 -7.34 -15.21 7.97
N ASN A 161 -7.68 -16.14 8.85
CA ASN A 161 -7.59 -15.92 10.28
C ASN A 161 -6.15 -16.13 10.78
N VAL A 162 -5.45 -15.05 11.09
CA VAL A 162 -4.07 -15.04 11.57
C VAL A 162 -4.03 -15.28 13.09
N PRO A 163 -3.44 -16.38 13.58
CA PRO A 163 -3.32 -16.63 15.01
C PRO A 163 -2.46 -15.58 15.72
N GLN A 164 -2.85 -15.22 16.94
CA GLN A 164 -2.10 -14.26 17.77
C GLN A 164 -0.85 -14.88 18.43
N ASN A 165 -0.81 -16.21 18.54
CA ASN A 165 0.28 -16.94 19.20
C ASN A 165 1.14 -17.68 18.19
N TYR A 166 2.45 -17.67 18.39
CA TYR A 166 3.41 -18.42 17.57
C TYR A 166 3.64 -19.82 18.15
N THR A 167 2.81 -20.79 17.76
CA THR A 167 2.92 -22.20 18.17
C THR A 167 2.89 -23.12 16.95
N GLN A 168 3.33 -24.37 17.11
CA GLN A 168 3.26 -25.37 16.02
C GLN A 168 1.83 -25.60 15.53
N ASN A 169 0.84 -25.53 16.42
CA ASN A 169 -0.57 -25.64 16.04
C ASN A 169 -1.05 -24.42 15.26
N ALA A 170 -0.64 -23.21 15.68
CA ALA A 170 -0.93 -21.99 14.96
C ALA A 170 -0.32 -21.98 13.54
N ILE A 171 0.92 -22.48 13.40
CA ILE A 171 1.58 -22.64 12.10
C ILE A 171 0.78 -23.61 11.22
N LYS A 172 0.48 -24.82 11.72
CA LYS A 172 -0.32 -25.82 10.98
C LYS A 172 -1.69 -25.26 10.55
N TYR A 173 -2.36 -24.54 11.44
CA TYR A 173 -3.66 -23.93 11.18
C TYR A 173 -3.57 -22.85 10.09
N LEU A 174 -2.62 -21.93 10.19
CA LEU A 174 -2.45 -20.89 9.18
C LEU A 174 -2.00 -21.48 7.83
N SER A 175 -1.12 -22.49 7.82
CA SER A 175 -0.74 -23.20 6.60
C SER A 175 -1.94 -23.86 5.91
N ALA A 176 -2.81 -24.54 6.67
CA ALA A 176 -4.02 -25.14 6.10
C ALA A 176 -4.96 -24.08 5.50
N GLN A 177 -5.14 -22.93 6.16
CA GLN A 177 -5.92 -21.83 5.62
C GLN A 177 -5.31 -21.22 4.34
N LEU A 178 -3.97 -21.14 4.25
CA LEU A 178 -3.33 -20.68 3.02
C LEU A 178 -3.59 -21.66 1.86
N GLU A 179 -3.61 -22.97 2.11
CA GLU A 179 -3.98 -23.97 1.10
C GLU A 179 -5.46 -23.84 0.67
N GLU A 180 -6.36 -23.56 1.62
CA GLU A 180 -7.77 -23.26 1.33
C GLU A 180 -7.92 -21.98 0.50
N MET A 181 -7.18 -20.93 0.84
CA MET A 181 -7.17 -19.68 0.09
C MET A 181 -6.67 -19.90 -1.34
N VAL A 182 -5.65 -20.75 -1.53
CA VAL A 182 -5.18 -21.13 -2.87
C VAL A 182 -6.28 -21.81 -3.67
N ARG A 183 -7.08 -22.70 -3.06
CA ARG A 183 -8.24 -23.31 -3.74
C ARG A 183 -9.28 -22.25 -4.11
N PHE A 184 -9.65 -21.39 -3.16
CA PHE A 184 -10.59 -20.28 -3.37
C PHE A 184 -10.16 -19.36 -4.53
N VAL A 185 -8.89 -18.95 -4.57
CA VAL A 185 -8.35 -18.10 -5.64
C VAL A 185 -8.28 -18.86 -6.97
N SER A 186 -7.94 -20.15 -6.95
CA SER A 186 -7.91 -20.99 -8.16
C SER A 186 -9.32 -21.12 -8.78
N ASP A 187 -10.35 -21.23 -7.95
CA ASP A 187 -11.74 -21.32 -8.39
C ASP A 187 -12.21 -20.04 -9.07
N HIS A 188 -11.74 -18.87 -8.63
CA HIS A 188 -12.06 -17.58 -9.26
C HIS A 188 -11.24 -17.32 -10.52
N THR A 189 -9.94 -17.53 -10.44
CA THR A 189 -9.00 -17.21 -11.53
C THR A 189 -8.96 -18.27 -12.63
N LYS A 190 -9.50 -19.47 -12.35
CA LYS A 190 -9.37 -20.68 -13.18
C LYS A 190 -7.91 -21.05 -13.46
N ARG A 191 -7.01 -20.74 -12.52
CA ARG A 191 -5.58 -20.99 -12.62
C ARG A 191 -5.08 -21.66 -11.33
N PRO A 192 -4.50 -22.86 -11.40
CA PRO A 192 -3.88 -23.47 -10.23
C PRO A 192 -2.61 -22.74 -9.83
N LEU A 193 -2.21 -22.87 -8.57
CA LEU A 193 -0.94 -22.36 -8.08
C LEU A 193 0.25 -23.04 -8.78
N SER A 194 1.11 -22.24 -9.39
CA SER A 194 2.41 -22.70 -9.88
C SER A 194 3.45 -22.60 -8.77
N LYS A 195 3.96 -23.75 -8.30
CA LYS A 195 5.04 -23.78 -7.29
C LYS A 195 6.28 -23.01 -7.74
N GLN A 196 6.61 -23.05 -9.04
CA GLN A 196 7.74 -22.30 -9.60
C GLN A 196 7.52 -20.79 -9.48
N LYS A 197 6.36 -20.28 -9.89
CA LYS A 197 6.04 -18.85 -9.81
C LYS A 197 6.01 -18.36 -8.36
N LEU A 198 5.43 -19.17 -7.46
CA LEU A 198 5.44 -18.86 -6.03
C LEU A 198 6.87 -18.86 -5.48
N GLY A 199 7.69 -19.84 -5.83
CA GLY A 199 9.11 -19.89 -5.41
C GLY A 199 9.87 -18.62 -5.79
N ILE A 200 9.74 -18.18 -7.05
CA ILE A 200 10.34 -16.92 -7.53
C ILE A 200 9.79 -15.72 -6.75
N ALA A 201 8.49 -15.67 -6.49
CA ALA A 201 7.88 -14.58 -5.74
C ALA A 201 8.40 -14.51 -4.29
N LEU A 202 8.57 -15.67 -3.64
CA LEU A 202 9.11 -15.77 -2.28
C LEU A 202 10.60 -15.41 -2.21
N GLU A 203 11.40 -15.82 -3.20
CA GLU A 203 12.80 -15.40 -3.33
C GLU A 203 12.90 -13.87 -3.45
N ASN A 204 12.06 -13.27 -4.31
CA ASN A 204 12.00 -11.82 -4.44
C ASN A 204 11.56 -11.14 -3.15
N PHE A 205 10.54 -11.67 -2.47
CA PHE A 205 10.05 -11.13 -1.21
C PHE A 205 11.13 -11.15 -0.14
N ASN A 206 11.89 -12.24 -0.02
CA ASN A 206 13.00 -12.34 0.92
C ASN A 206 14.11 -11.34 0.61
N ALA A 207 14.50 -11.19 -0.67
CA ALA A 207 15.48 -10.20 -1.09
C ALA A 207 15.02 -8.77 -0.78
N SER A 208 13.78 -8.43 -1.13
CA SER A 208 13.17 -7.14 -0.83
C SER A 208 13.08 -6.88 0.68
N SER A 209 12.73 -7.89 1.48
CA SER A 209 12.64 -7.80 2.95
C SER A 209 13.99 -7.51 3.58
N GLN A 210 15.05 -8.17 3.10
CA GLN A 210 16.41 -7.93 3.57
C GLN A 210 16.85 -6.49 3.26
N LEU A 211 16.60 -6.00 2.04
CA LEU A 211 16.90 -4.62 1.67
C LEU A 211 16.07 -3.61 2.49
N LEU A 212 14.79 -3.91 2.75
CA LEU A 212 13.93 -3.07 3.56
C LEU A 212 14.45 -2.96 5.00
N LYS A 213 14.88 -4.08 5.59
CA LYS A 213 15.52 -4.09 6.91
C LYS A 213 16.77 -3.20 6.93
N GLU A 214 17.62 -3.30 5.92
CA GLU A 214 18.81 -2.46 5.79
C GLU A 214 18.46 -0.98 5.64
N ILE A 215 17.40 -0.63 4.88
CA ILE A 215 16.88 0.74 4.80
C ILE A 215 16.47 1.27 6.18
N TYR A 216 15.74 0.46 6.97
CA TYR A 216 15.37 0.82 8.34
C TYR A 216 16.59 0.92 9.27
N ASP A 217 17.63 0.12 9.06
CA ASP A 217 18.89 0.23 9.81
C ASP A 217 19.65 1.52 9.45
N LEU A 218 19.65 1.95 8.19
CA LEU A 218 20.22 3.24 7.78
C LEU A 218 19.49 4.42 8.44
N ALA A 219 18.19 4.30 8.71
CA ALA A 219 17.43 5.36 9.38
C ALA A 219 17.89 5.62 10.82
N LYS A 220 18.64 4.69 11.43
CA LYS A 220 19.19 4.80 12.79
C LYS A 220 20.48 5.63 12.86
N THR A 221 21.09 6.00 11.73
CA THR A 221 22.31 6.81 11.75
C THR A 221 22.03 8.23 12.24
N ASN A 222 23.05 8.91 12.78
CA ASN A 222 22.95 10.30 13.22
C ASN A 222 23.95 11.20 12.47
N PRO A 223 23.50 12.20 11.68
CA PRO A 223 22.10 12.48 11.37
C PRO A 223 21.47 11.37 10.50
N SER A 224 20.15 11.22 10.58
CA SER A 224 19.41 10.23 9.77
C SER A 224 19.32 10.70 8.32
N PRO A 225 19.55 9.83 7.31
CA PRO A 225 19.40 10.19 5.90
C PRO A 225 17.94 10.22 5.43
N VAL A 226 17.03 9.78 6.30
CA VAL A 226 15.59 9.63 6.06
C VAL A 226 14.84 10.86 6.61
N ASP A 227 13.83 11.31 5.87
CA ASP A 227 12.86 12.30 6.37
C ASP A 227 11.56 11.62 6.87
N ASN A 228 10.69 12.38 7.52
CA ASN A 228 9.43 11.87 8.09
C ASN A 228 8.43 11.29 7.06
N ASN A 229 8.64 11.51 5.76
CA ASN A 229 7.73 11.06 4.71
C ASN A 229 8.23 9.80 4.01
N ILE A 230 9.55 9.64 3.81
CA ILE A 230 10.11 8.52 3.03
C ILE A 230 9.65 7.18 3.59
N LEU A 231 9.90 6.87 4.87
CA LEU A 231 9.55 5.56 5.42
C LEU A 231 8.05 5.37 5.63
N LYS A 232 7.31 6.45 5.88
CA LYS A 232 5.85 6.41 6.02
C LYS A 232 5.17 6.05 4.70
N ASP A 233 5.54 6.73 3.62
CA ASP A 233 4.93 6.57 2.30
C ASP A 233 5.40 5.29 1.59
N PHE A 234 6.61 4.81 1.91
CA PHE A 234 7.23 3.63 1.32
C PHE A 234 6.95 2.34 2.10
N GLY A 235 7.14 2.36 3.42
CA GLY A 235 7.35 1.14 4.22
C GLY A 235 6.17 0.17 4.23
N THR A 236 4.94 0.67 4.26
CA THR A 236 3.75 -0.20 4.26
C THR A 236 3.35 -0.61 2.85
N VAL A 237 3.37 0.33 1.91
CA VAL A 237 2.81 0.15 0.56
C VAL A 237 3.75 -0.65 -0.35
N ILE A 238 5.06 -0.66 -0.07
CA ILE A 238 6.03 -1.48 -0.82
C ILE A 238 5.70 -2.98 -0.76
N THR A 239 5.00 -3.44 0.30
CA THR A 239 4.57 -4.84 0.46
C THR A 239 3.76 -5.36 -0.72
N LEU A 240 3.04 -4.50 -1.45
CA LEU A 240 2.30 -4.85 -2.67
C LEU A 240 3.22 -5.27 -3.83
N LEU A 241 4.52 -4.96 -3.75
CA LEU A 241 5.50 -5.16 -4.83
C LEU A 241 6.67 -6.07 -4.42
N MET A 242 6.79 -6.45 -3.15
CA MET A 242 7.99 -7.11 -2.60
C MET A 242 8.31 -8.46 -3.26
N GLY A 243 7.32 -9.22 -3.71
CA GLY A 243 7.49 -10.49 -4.43
C GLY A 243 7.82 -10.35 -5.91
N THR A 244 8.19 -9.15 -6.35
CA THR A 244 8.56 -8.89 -7.75
C THR A 244 9.99 -8.37 -7.84
N GLN A 245 10.62 -8.57 -9.01
CA GLN A 245 11.91 -7.94 -9.32
C GLN A 245 11.85 -6.42 -9.18
N LYS A 246 10.68 -5.81 -9.47
CA LYS A 246 10.50 -4.36 -9.32
C LYS A 246 10.51 -3.91 -7.86
N GLY A 247 10.01 -4.73 -6.94
CA GLY A 247 10.18 -4.51 -5.50
C GLY A 247 11.64 -4.43 -5.10
N ILE A 248 12.46 -5.38 -5.56
CA ILE A 248 13.91 -5.38 -5.33
C ILE A 248 14.55 -4.12 -5.92
N ASP A 249 14.27 -3.81 -7.19
CA ASP A 249 14.84 -2.65 -7.90
C ASP A 249 14.54 -1.33 -7.16
N ILE A 250 13.33 -1.20 -6.60
CA ILE A 250 12.91 -0.03 -5.81
C ILE A 250 13.62 -0.01 -4.45
N CYS A 251 13.61 -1.10 -3.69
CA CYS A 251 14.28 -1.18 -2.40
C CYS A 251 15.78 -0.88 -2.55
N GLN A 252 16.44 -1.45 -3.56
CA GLN A 252 17.84 -1.19 -3.84
C GLN A 252 18.08 0.29 -4.16
N ALA A 253 17.23 0.91 -4.99
CA ALA A 253 17.34 2.33 -5.30
C ALA A 253 17.19 3.23 -4.06
N PHE A 254 16.27 2.92 -3.15
CA PHE A 254 16.13 3.65 -1.89
C PHE A 254 17.37 3.49 -1.01
N LYS A 255 17.87 2.26 -0.86
CA LYS A 255 19.08 1.97 -0.09
C LYS A 255 20.29 2.75 -0.65
N ASP A 256 20.47 2.77 -1.96
CA ASP A 256 21.58 3.48 -2.62
C ASP A 256 21.46 5.00 -2.41
N GLU A 257 20.25 5.54 -2.55
CA GLU A 257 19.98 6.96 -2.32
C GLU A 257 20.29 7.37 -0.86
N LEU A 258 19.86 6.58 0.12
CA LEU A 258 20.12 6.85 1.54
C LEU A 258 21.62 6.72 1.88
N ASN A 259 22.32 5.73 1.35
CA ASN A 259 23.77 5.61 1.49
C ASN A 259 24.51 6.81 0.88
N HIS A 260 24.06 7.29 -0.28
CA HIS A 260 24.63 8.48 -0.91
C HIS A 260 24.44 9.73 -0.03
N ARG A 261 23.27 9.89 0.60
CA ARG A 261 23.02 11.00 1.55
C ARG A 261 23.96 10.94 2.75
N ILE A 262 24.17 9.77 3.34
CA ILE A 262 25.14 9.57 4.43
C ILE A 262 26.55 9.99 4.00
N LYS A 263 27.02 9.50 2.85
CA LYS A 263 28.37 9.79 2.33
C LYS A 263 28.59 11.28 2.04
N THR A 264 27.58 11.93 1.49
CA THR A 264 27.67 13.35 1.10
C THR A 264 27.34 14.32 2.23
N ARG A 265 26.92 13.82 3.40
CA ARG A 265 26.32 14.60 4.50
C ARG A 265 25.18 15.51 4.03
N ARG A 266 24.52 15.15 2.93
CA ARG A 266 23.33 15.84 2.47
C ARG A 266 22.17 15.40 3.33
N GLU A 267 21.85 16.22 4.30
CA GLU A 267 20.59 16.12 5.03
C GLU A 267 19.43 16.32 4.04
N HIS A 268 18.28 15.69 4.33
CA HIS A 268 17.06 16.26 3.79
C HIS A 268 16.97 17.68 4.36
N ALA A 269 16.92 18.68 3.49
CA ALA A 269 16.60 20.04 3.91
C ALA A 269 15.17 20.03 4.46
N SER A 270 14.99 19.59 5.71
CA SER A 270 13.88 20.08 6.50
C SER A 270 14.01 21.58 6.39
N LYS A 271 13.00 22.25 5.85
CA LYS A 271 12.99 23.71 5.77
C LYS A 271 13.38 24.18 7.16
N LYS A 272 14.59 24.75 7.32
CA LYS A 272 14.93 25.46 8.54
C LYS A 272 13.79 26.46 8.72
N ASN A 273 13.00 26.29 9.76
CA ASN A 273 12.01 27.29 10.12
C ASN A 273 12.78 28.60 10.24
N LYS A 274 12.32 29.61 9.52
CA LYS A 274 12.91 30.94 9.47
C LYS A 274 12.65 31.71 10.79
N ALA A 275 12.52 31.00 11.91
CA ALA A 275 12.09 31.53 13.20
C ALA A 275 13.20 31.47 14.28
N ASP A 276 14.29 30.74 14.07
CA ASP A 276 15.36 30.59 15.09
C ASP A 276 16.55 31.54 14.85
N VAL A 277 16.32 32.75 14.32
CA VAL A 277 17.39 33.77 14.16
C VAL A 277 17.13 35.06 14.94
N ASP A 278 15.96 35.26 15.55
CA ASP A 278 15.63 36.53 16.24
C ASP A 278 15.25 36.35 17.73
N THR A 279 15.98 35.51 18.48
CA THR A 279 15.92 35.54 19.96
C THR A 279 17.31 35.50 20.57
N GLU A 280 18.14 36.46 20.22
CA GLU A 280 19.38 36.74 20.93
C GLU A 280 19.55 38.26 21.10
N GLN A 281 18.53 38.92 21.65
CA GLN A 281 18.61 40.27 22.25
C GLN A 281 17.30 40.58 22.95
N ASP A 282 17.26 40.33 24.27
CA ASP A 282 16.82 41.31 25.27
C ASP A 282 16.69 40.62 26.63
N SER A 283 17.80 40.62 27.34
CA SER A 283 17.85 40.49 28.79
C SER A 283 17.18 41.71 29.43
N ILE A 284 15.97 41.57 29.96
CA ILE A 284 15.46 42.47 31.00
C ILE A 284 14.90 41.66 32.16
N SER A 285 15.61 41.81 33.27
CA SER A 285 15.32 41.37 34.63
C SER A 285 13.94 41.85 35.11
N ILE A 286 13.13 40.94 35.66
CA ILE A 286 12.08 41.30 36.61
C ILE A 286 12.17 40.32 37.79
N SER A 287 12.68 40.83 38.92
CA SER A 287 12.58 40.20 40.23
C SER A 287 11.16 40.37 40.78
N TYR A 288 10.56 39.30 41.28
CA TYR A 288 9.36 39.37 42.10
C TYR A 288 9.77 39.32 43.58
N GLN A 289 9.40 40.38 44.31
CA GLN A 289 8.96 40.28 45.70
C GLN A 289 7.46 39.98 45.71
#